data_AF-A0A4Q3FX77-F1
#
_entry.id   AF-A0A4Q3FX77-F1
#
_cell.length_a   1.000
_cell.length_b   1.000
_cell.length_c   1.000
_cell.angle_alpha   90.00
_cell.angle_beta   90.00
_cell.angle_gamma   90.00
#
_symmetry.space_group_name_H-M   'P 1'
#
loop_
_entity.id
_entity.type
_entity.pdbx_description
1 polymer ?
#
loop_
_entity_poly.entity_id
_entity_poly.type
_entity_poly.pdbx_seq_one_letter_code
_entity_poly.pdbx_strand_id
1 'polypeptide(L)'
;MNAGANGGETKDVLVEATGVTRRGEKVTFSNADMKFVYRNSGVEEGVIFTSALFRGRIADPEFIRARMSEVQQHRETAQPIREKTGGSTFKNPPGHSAWKLVDAAGMRGHRVGGAQVSEMHCNFLINTGSASGHDIEMLGETVRAKVKASSGIELHWEIKRIGLPQS
;
A
#
# COMPACT_ATOMS: atom_id res chain seq x y z
N MET A 1 -5.21 0.92 8.57
CA MET A 1 -4.86 1.65 7.32
C MET A 1 -6.08 2.47 6.90
N ASN A 2 -5.90 3.69 6.42
CA ASN A 2 -6.90 4.42 5.62
C ASN A 2 -6.59 4.14 4.13
N ALA A 3 -7.17 3.09 3.57
CA ALA A 3 -6.86 2.70 2.18
C ALA A 3 -7.41 3.74 1.22
N GLY A 4 -6.69 4.03 0.14
CA GLY A 4 -7.09 5.06 -0.80
C GLY A 4 -6.40 4.96 -2.14
N ALA A 5 -7.17 5.24 -3.19
CA ALA A 5 -6.77 5.23 -4.60
C ALA A 5 -7.74 6.13 -5.40
N ASN A 6 -7.28 6.66 -6.54
CA ASN A 6 -8.11 7.42 -7.49
C ASN A 6 -8.91 8.57 -6.87
N GLY A 7 -8.31 9.28 -5.91
CA GLY A 7 -8.91 10.46 -5.27
C GLY A 7 -9.89 10.17 -4.13
N GLY A 8 -10.12 8.90 -3.78
CA GLY A 8 -10.93 8.52 -2.62
C GLY A 8 -10.17 7.70 -1.59
N GLU A 9 -10.60 7.81 -0.34
CA GLU A 9 -10.10 7.07 0.82
C GLU A 9 -11.25 6.38 1.60
N THR A 10 -10.92 5.38 2.41
CA THR A 10 -11.88 4.69 3.28
C THR A 10 -12.67 5.67 4.16
N LYS A 11 -12.00 6.71 4.69
CA LYS A 11 -12.61 7.76 5.51
C LYS A 11 -13.74 8.51 4.79
N ASP A 12 -13.77 8.54 3.47
CA ASP A 12 -14.75 9.35 2.73
C ASP A 12 -16.13 8.69 2.69
N VAL A 13 -16.20 7.39 2.98
CA VAL A 13 -17.42 6.57 2.87
C VAL A 13 -17.70 5.71 4.10
N LEU A 14 -16.75 5.55 5.03
CA LEU A 14 -16.97 4.82 6.27
C LEU A 14 -17.97 5.58 7.15
N VAL A 15 -19.00 4.88 7.64
CA VAL A 15 -19.90 5.39 8.69
C VAL A 15 -19.36 4.96 10.05
N GLU A 16 -19.15 3.66 10.23
CA GLU A 16 -18.62 3.07 11.46
C GLU A 16 -17.91 1.74 11.17
N ALA A 17 -17.02 1.33 12.07
CA ALA A 17 -16.37 0.03 12.06
C ALA A 17 -16.50 -0.64 13.42
N THR A 18 -16.81 -1.93 13.42
CA THR A 18 -16.85 -2.76 14.62
C THR A 18 -15.61 -3.63 14.67
N GLY A 19 -15.04 -3.79 15.86
CA GLY A 19 -13.90 -4.67 16.10
C GLY A 19 -13.94 -5.34 17.46
N VAL A 20 -12.92 -6.14 17.71
CA VAL A 20 -12.69 -6.85 18.97
C VAL A 20 -11.31 -6.49 19.49
N THR A 21 -11.20 -6.08 20.75
CA THR A 21 -9.92 -5.77 21.41
C THR A 21 -9.15 -7.05 21.73
N ARG A 22 -7.88 -6.94 22.12
CA ARG A 22 -7.09 -8.09 22.60
C ARG A 22 -7.65 -8.74 23.86
N ARG A 23 -8.51 -8.04 24.60
CA ARG A 23 -9.23 -8.56 25.77
C ARG A 23 -10.52 -9.30 25.41
N GLY A 24 -10.87 -9.36 24.12
CA GLY A 24 -12.11 -9.98 23.64
C GLY A 24 -13.33 -9.06 23.69
N GLU A 25 -13.13 -7.77 23.96
CA GLU A 25 -14.23 -6.80 24.09
C GLU A 25 -14.66 -6.30 22.72
N LYS A 26 -15.97 -6.23 22.48
CA LYS A 26 -16.52 -5.64 21.26
C LYS A 26 -16.51 -4.12 21.38
N VAL A 27 -15.97 -3.47 20.36
CA VAL A 27 -15.86 -2.01 20.25
C VAL A 27 -16.40 -1.54 18.91
N THR A 28 -17.02 -0.36 18.88
CA THR A 28 -17.50 0.29 17.65
C THR A 28 -16.91 1.69 17.58
N PHE A 29 -16.38 2.05 16.42
CA PHE A 29 -15.79 3.36 16.15
C PHE A 29 -16.59 4.05 15.06
N SER A 30 -17.03 5.28 15.32
CA SER A 30 -17.52 6.16 14.24
C SER A 30 -16.35 6.58 13.34
N ASN A 31 -16.67 7.16 12.18
CA ASN A 31 -15.66 7.76 11.30
C ASN A 31 -14.72 8.73 12.05
N ALA A 32 -15.27 9.58 12.91
CA ALA A 32 -14.49 10.53 13.70
C ALA A 32 -13.56 9.83 14.71
N ASP A 33 -14.05 8.77 15.36
CA ASP A 33 -13.27 7.99 16.33
C ASP A 33 -12.09 7.26 15.67
N MET A 34 -12.21 6.90 14.39
CA MET A 34 -11.11 6.29 13.64
C MET A 34 -9.89 7.19 13.49
N LYS A 35 -10.05 8.53 13.63
CA LYS A 35 -8.97 9.53 13.55
C LYS A 35 -8.03 9.27 12.36
N PHE A 36 -8.61 9.11 11.17
CA PHE A 36 -7.85 8.76 9.98
C PHE A 36 -6.84 9.85 9.59
N VAL A 37 -5.65 9.40 9.19
CA VAL A 37 -4.63 10.22 8.53
C VAL A 37 -4.09 9.47 7.32
N TYR A 38 -3.21 10.09 6.51
CA TYR A 38 -2.70 9.45 5.30
C TYR A 38 -2.08 8.08 5.62
N ARG A 39 -2.65 7.03 5.01
CA ARG A 39 -2.25 5.61 5.20
C ARG A 39 -2.27 5.13 6.67
N ASN A 40 -3.05 5.77 7.55
CA ASN A 40 -3.11 5.37 8.96
C ASN A 40 -4.46 5.71 9.63
N SER A 41 -4.70 5.14 10.81
CA SER A 41 -5.85 5.42 11.68
C SER A 41 -5.34 5.60 13.12
N GLY A 42 -6.03 6.40 13.93
CA GLY A 42 -5.67 6.64 15.33
C GLY A 42 -6.27 5.64 16.32
N VAL A 43 -6.85 4.53 15.84
CA VAL A 43 -7.34 3.44 16.69
C VAL A 43 -6.16 2.68 17.31
N GLU A 44 -6.34 2.22 18.54
CA GLU A 44 -5.34 1.44 19.28
C GLU A 44 -4.85 0.23 18.47
N GLU A 45 -3.54 -0.02 18.53
CA GLU A 45 -2.97 -1.20 17.90
C GLU A 45 -3.51 -2.49 18.55
N GLY A 46 -3.84 -3.47 17.72
CA GLY A 46 -4.30 -4.78 18.18
C GLY A 46 -5.82 -4.97 18.21
N VAL A 47 -6.62 -3.95 17.92
CA VAL A 47 -8.04 -4.12 17.57
C VAL A 47 -8.16 -4.91 16.25
N ILE A 48 -8.98 -5.96 16.25
CA ILE A 48 -9.31 -6.74 15.06
C ILE A 48 -10.68 -6.31 14.56
N PHE A 49 -10.74 -5.62 13.42
CA PHE A 49 -12.01 -5.21 12.82
C PHE A 49 -12.74 -6.41 12.22
N THR A 50 -14.03 -6.53 12.54
CA THR A 50 -14.89 -7.65 12.14
C THR A 50 -16.03 -7.23 11.22
N SER A 51 -16.41 -5.94 11.21
CA SER A 51 -17.36 -5.39 10.25
C SER A 51 -17.16 -3.90 10.03
N ALA A 52 -17.70 -3.38 8.92
CA ALA A 52 -17.73 -1.96 8.63
C ALA A 52 -19.02 -1.61 7.89
N LEU A 53 -19.61 -0.47 8.24
CA LEU A 53 -20.74 0.13 7.56
C LEU A 53 -20.25 1.26 6.68
N PHE A 54 -20.61 1.22 5.40
CA PHE A 54 -20.26 2.25 4.42
C PHE A 54 -21.50 2.94 3.88
N ARG A 55 -21.35 4.22 3.54
CA ARG A 55 -22.38 5.01 2.86
C ARG A 55 -21.92 5.31 1.43
N GLY A 56 -22.50 4.57 0.49
CA GLY A 56 -22.37 4.87 -0.93
C GLY A 56 -23.11 6.15 -1.34
N ARG A 57 -22.90 6.58 -2.58
CA ARG A 57 -23.67 7.64 -3.22
C ARG A 57 -24.59 7.02 -4.25
N ILE A 58 -25.84 7.49 -4.30
CA ILE A 58 -26.78 7.08 -5.34
C ILE A 58 -26.28 7.67 -6.66
N ALA A 59 -26.11 6.81 -7.66
CA ALA A 59 -25.75 7.18 -9.02
C ALA A 59 -26.29 6.14 -10.00
N ASP A 60 -26.28 6.48 -11.28
CA ASP A 60 -26.70 5.57 -12.34
C ASP A 60 -25.84 4.27 -12.35
N PRO A 61 -26.46 3.07 -12.40
CA PRO A 61 -25.72 1.81 -12.37
C PRO A 61 -24.75 1.60 -13.55
N GLU A 62 -25.07 2.09 -14.75
CA GLU A 62 -24.17 1.98 -15.90
C GLU A 62 -22.96 2.91 -15.73
N PHE A 63 -23.18 4.13 -15.23
CA PHE A 63 -22.10 5.04 -14.87
C PHE A 63 -21.15 4.44 -13.84
N ILE A 64 -21.68 3.83 -12.77
CA ILE A 64 -20.86 3.16 -11.74
C ILE A 64 -20.03 2.03 -12.38
N ARG A 65 -20.66 1.18 -13.19
CA ARG A 65 -19.96 0.08 -13.86
C ARG A 65 -18.87 0.56 -14.80
N ALA A 66 -19.13 1.59 -15.60
CA ALA A 66 -18.14 2.18 -16.48
C ALA A 66 -16.92 2.70 -15.71
N ARG A 67 -17.14 3.42 -14.61
CA ARG A 67 -16.06 3.93 -13.74
C ARG A 67 -15.26 2.82 -13.07
N MET A 68 -15.92 1.74 -12.63
CA MET A 68 -15.24 0.56 -12.08
C MET A 68 -14.33 -0.10 -13.12
N SER A 69 -14.84 -0.29 -14.35
CA SER A 69 -14.08 -0.87 -15.45
C SER A 69 -12.87 -0.02 -15.84
N GLU A 70 -13.03 1.31 -15.91
CA GLU A 70 -11.94 2.23 -16.20
C GLU A 70 -10.83 2.15 -15.13
N VAL A 71 -11.20 2.14 -13.85
CA VAL A 71 -10.25 1.97 -12.74
C VAL A 71 -9.52 0.65 -12.83
N GLN A 72 -10.24 -0.45 -13.13
CA GLN A 72 -9.63 -1.76 -13.27
C GLN A 72 -8.65 -1.81 -14.44
N GLN A 73 -9.04 -1.32 -15.62
CA GLN A 73 -8.22 -1.32 -16.82
C GLN A 73 -6.97 -0.44 -16.64
N HIS A 74 -7.12 0.73 -16.02
CA HIS A 74 -5.98 1.58 -15.67
C HIS A 74 -5.01 0.85 -14.74
N ARG A 75 -5.54 0.14 -13.72
CA ARG A 75 -4.70 -0.61 -12.79
C ARG A 75 -3.96 -1.78 -13.46
N GLU A 76 -4.62 -2.51 -14.36
CA GLU A 76 -4.04 -3.61 -15.13
C GLU A 76 -2.88 -3.18 -16.03
N THR A 77 -2.96 -1.96 -16.57
CA THR A 77 -1.94 -1.41 -17.48
C THR A 77 -0.81 -0.66 -16.77
N ALA A 78 -1.07 -0.13 -15.57
CA ALA A 78 -0.10 0.67 -14.83
C ALA A 78 0.59 -0.05 -13.66
N GLN A 79 0.08 -1.21 -13.20
CA GLN A 79 0.59 -1.91 -12.02
C GLN A 79 0.76 -3.41 -12.28
N PRO A 80 1.78 -4.06 -11.70
CA PRO A 80 2.03 -5.49 -11.87
C PRO A 80 1.06 -6.35 -11.05
N ILE A 81 -0.25 -6.21 -11.27
CA ILE A 81 -1.28 -6.84 -10.43
C ILE A 81 -1.37 -8.37 -10.58
N ARG A 82 -0.76 -8.91 -11.63
CA ARG A 82 -0.67 -10.36 -11.87
C ARG A 82 0.60 -10.97 -11.25
N GLU A 83 1.51 -10.13 -10.78
CA GLU A 83 2.75 -10.57 -10.13
C GLU A 83 2.54 -10.78 -8.63
N LYS A 84 3.41 -11.60 -8.03
CA LYS A 84 3.44 -11.80 -6.58
C LYS A 84 4.09 -10.59 -5.91
N THR A 85 3.28 -9.69 -5.35
CA THR A 85 3.76 -8.43 -4.74
C THR A 85 2.94 -8.02 -3.52
N GLY A 86 3.58 -7.31 -2.58
CA GLY A 86 2.92 -6.69 -1.42
C GLY A 86 2.20 -5.37 -1.72
N GLY A 87 2.22 -4.91 -2.97
CA GLY A 87 1.69 -3.61 -3.37
C GLY A 87 2.76 -2.52 -3.46
N SER A 88 2.34 -1.26 -3.34
CA SER A 88 3.28 -0.14 -3.24
C SER A 88 4.18 -0.33 -2.01
N THR A 89 5.49 -0.37 -2.27
CA THR A 89 6.51 -0.76 -1.29
C THR A 89 6.84 0.39 -0.35
N PHE A 90 6.92 1.61 -0.89
CA PHE A 90 7.23 2.82 -0.15
C PHE A 90 6.09 3.83 -0.21
N LYS A 91 5.94 4.60 0.87
CA LYS A 91 5.05 5.76 0.92
C LYS A 91 5.58 6.85 -0.01
N ASN A 92 4.68 7.63 -0.60
CA ASN A 92 5.07 8.84 -1.32
C ASN A 92 5.63 9.90 -0.35
N PRO A 93 6.87 10.37 -0.53
CA PRO A 93 7.39 11.51 0.23
C PRO A 93 6.61 12.80 -0.09
N PRO A 94 6.55 13.79 0.82
CA PRO A 94 5.88 15.06 0.55
C PRO A 94 6.39 15.70 -0.75
N GLY A 95 5.48 16.02 -1.67
CA GLY A 95 5.82 16.64 -2.96
C GLY A 95 6.39 15.69 -4.02
N HIS A 96 6.57 14.40 -3.72
CA HIS A 96 7.19 13.44 -4.64
C HIS A 96 6.40 12.15 -4.80
N SER A 97 6.60 11.47 -5.93
CA SER A 97 6.10 10.12 -6.14
C SER A 97 7.24 9.13 -5.94
N ALA A 98 7.08 8.16 -5.04
CA ALA A 98 8.13 7.19 -4.73
C ALA A 98 8.60 6.45 -6.00
N TRP A 99 7.67 6.03 -6.87
CA TRP A 99 8.02 5.32 -8.09
C TRP A 99 8.96 6.11 -9.02
N LYS A 100 8.76 7.43 -9.15
CA LYS A 100 9.62 8.30 -9.97
C LYS A 100 11.01 8.41 -9.39
N LEU A 101 11.12 8.51 -8.06
CA LEU A 101 12.40 8.55 -7.38
C LEU A 101 13.17 7.23 -7.55
N VAL A 102 12.48 6.09 -7.42
CA VAL A 102 13.09 4.76 -7.63
C VAL A 102 13.55 4.58 -9.08
N ASP A 103 12.73 5.00 -10.05
CA ASP A 103 13.07 4.92 -11.47
C ASP A 103 14.26 5.84 -11.82
N ALA A 104 14.23 7.09 -11.35
CA ALA A 104 15.33 8.05 -11.55
C ALA A 104 16.64 7.61 -10.87
N ALA A 105 16.56 6.80 -9.80
CA ALA A 105 17.72 6.16 -9.18
C ALA A 105 18.26 4.96 -9.98
N GLY A 106 17.68 4.64 -11.14
CA GLY A 106 18.11 3.55 -12.02
C GLY A 106 17.75 2.15 -11.50
N MET A 107 16.75 2.04 -10.64
CA MET A 107 16.42 0.78 -9.97
C MET A 107 15.38 -0.07 -10.72
N ARG A 108 14.80 0.40 -11.82
CA ARG A 108 13.86 -0.39 -12.63
C ARG A 108 14.51 -1.71 -13.06
N GLY A 109 13.81 -2.82 -12.84
CA GLY A 109 14.31 -4.14 -13.19
C GLY A 109 15.43 -4.69 -12.30
N HIS A 110 15.93 -3.91 -11.34
CA HIS A 110 17.02 -4.34 -10.45
C HIS A 110 16.62 -5.57 -9.62
N ARG A 111 17.57 -6.49 -9.42
CA ARG A 111 17.33 -7.78 -8.77
C ARG A 111 18.25 -8.01 -7.57
N VAL A 112 17.70 -8.65 -6.56
CA VAL A 112 18.44 -9.24 -5.44
C VAL A 112 17.80 -10.60 -5.16
N GLY A 113 18.57 -11.69 -5.31
CA GLY A 113 18.03 -13.04 -5.17
C GLY A 113 16.83 -13.28 -6.11
N GLY A 114 15.72 -13.79 -5.56
CA GLY A 114 14.46 -13.97 -6.29
C GLY A 114 13.56 -12.72 -6.38
N ALA A 115 13.96 -11.60 -5.78
CA ALA A 115 13.21 -10.35 -5.78
C ALA A 115 13.63 -9.43 -6.94
N GLN A 116 12.67 -8.69 -7.50
CA GLN A 116 12.92 -7.70 -8.56
C GLN A 116 12.11 -6.42 -8.35
N VAL A 117 12.66 -5.26 -8.69
CA VAL A 117 11.88 -4.03 -8.86
C VAL A 117 11.09 -4.15 -10.16
N SER A 118 9.77 -4.05 -10.10
CA SER A 118 8.91 -4.21 -11.28
C SER A 118 9.34 -3.32 -12.45
N GLU A 119 9.42 -3.93 -13.63
CA GLU A 119 9.62 -3.23 -14.91
C GLU A 119 8.43 -2.34 -15.27
N MET A 120 7.24 -2.65 -14.76
CA MET A 120 6.03 -1.88 -15.04
C MET A 120 5.95 -0.65 -14.13
N HIS A 121 6.12 -0.83 -12.81
CA HIS A 121 5.98 0.25 -11.84
C HIS A 121 6.99 0.13 -10.69
N CYS A 122 7.99 1.01 -10.65
CA CYS A 122 9.15 0.87 -9.77
C CYS A 122 8.87 0.94 -8.26
N ASN A 123 7.69 1.38 -7.82
CA ASN A 123 7.30 1.27 -6.41
C ASN A 123 6.76 -0.12 -6.02
N PHE A 124 6.90 -1.13 -6.86
CA PHE A 124 6.50 -2.51 -6.56
C PHE A 124 7.73 -3.41 -6.60
N LEU A 125 8.01 -4.07 -5.48
CA LEU A 125 8.91 -5.22 -5.45
C LEU A 125 8.08 -6.48 -5.74
N ILE A 126 8.54 -7.27 -6.70
CA ILE A 126 7.89 -8.49 -7.15
C ILE A 126 8.75 -9.70 -6.81
N ASN A 127 8.08 -10.80 -6.49
CA ASN A 127 8.71 -12.11 -6.34
C ASN A 127 8.66 -12.83 -7.69
N THR A 128 9.83 -13.09 -8.29
CA THR A 128 9.93 -13.74 -9.61
C THR A 128 9.81 -15.26 -9.57
N GLY A 129 9.33 -15.83 -8.46
CA GLY A 129 9.06 -17.25 -8.27
C GLY A 129 9.55 -17.78 -6.92
N SER A 130 10.78 -17.43 -6.55
CA SER A 130 11.51 -18.00 -5.40
C SER A 130 12.03 -16.95 -4.41
N ALA A 131 11.55 -15.70 -4.47
CA ALA A 131 12.02 -14.65 -3.56
C ALA A 131 11.74 -15.00 -2.10
N SER A 132 12.76 -14.89 -1.26
CA SER A 132 12.62 -14.95 0.19
C SER A 132 12.18 -13.60 0.76
N GLY A 133 11.75 -13.58 2.04
CA GLY A 133 11.53 -12.33 2.76
C GLY A 133 12.81 -11.49 2.83
N HIS A 134 13.96 -12.14 3.03
CA HIS A 134 15.27 -11.51 3.03
C HIS A 134 15.59 -10.84 1.68
N ASP A 135 15.30 -11.50 0.55
CA ASP A 135 15.54 -10.94 -0.79
C ASP A 135 14.76 -9.64 -1.00
N ILE A 136 13.47 -9.63 -0.60
CA ILE A 136 12.59 -8.47 -0.74
C ILE A 136 13.05 -7.32 0.17
N GLU A 137 13.44 -7.63 1.41
CA GLU A 137 13.95 -6.63 2.34
C GLU A 137 15.29 -6.04 1.87
N MET A 138 16.23 -6.89 1.45
CA MET A 138 17.52 -6.45 0.91
C MET A 138 17.35 -5.60 -0.35
N LEU A 139 16.46 -6.00 -1.25
CA LEU A 139 16.14 -5.20 -2.43
C LEU A 139 15.56 -3.85 -2.03
N GLY A 140 14.63 -3.82 -1.08
CA GLY A 140 14.02 -2.58 -0.63
C GLY A 140 15.01 -1.65 0.07
N GLU A 141 15.89 -2.15 0.94
CA GLU A 141 16.94 -1.33 1.55
C GLU A 141 17.95 -0.84 0.51
N THR A 142 18.27 -1.64 -0.51
CA THR A 142 19.10 -1.23 -1.66
C THR A 142 18.46 -0.06 -2.41
N VAL A 143 17.16 -0.14 -2.69
CA VAL A 143 16.39 0.93 -3.32
C VAL A 143 16.40 2.19 -2.46
N ARG A 144 16.14 2.08 -1.15
CA ARG A 144 16.18 3.23 -0.23
C ARG A 144 17.54 3.92 -0.22
N ALA A 145 18.62 3.15 -0.16
CA ALA A 145 19.98 3.68 -0.19
C ALA A 145 20.29 4.41 -1.51
N LYS A 146 19.90 3.83 -2.65
CA LYS A 146 20.12 4.43 -3.97
C LYS A 146 19.33 5.72 -4.17
N VAL A 147 18.06 5.75 -3.77
CA VAL A 147 17.23 6.96 -3.84
C VAL A 147 17.77 8.06 -2.94
N LYS A 148 18.18 7.73 -1.71
CA LYS A 148 18.80 8.70 -0.80
C LYS A 148 20.10 9.27 -1.37
N ALA A 149 20.93 8.42 -1.97
CA ALA A 149 22.19 8.85 -2.58
C ALA A 149 21.98 9.74 -3.82
N SER A 150 20.98 9.46 -4.66
CA SER A 150 20.75 10.20 -5.91
C SER A 150 19.93 11.48 -5.74
N SER A 151 19.03 11.53 -4.75
CA SER A 151 18.06 12.63 -4.60
C SER A 151 18.10 13.33 -3.24
N GLY A 152 18.79 12.76 -2.24
CA GLY A 152 18.75 13.20 -0.85
C GLY A 152 17.46 12.83 -0.10
N ILE A 153 16.45 12.28 -0.78
CA ILE A 153 15.15 11.95 -0.19
C ILE A 153 15.18 10.55 0.43
N GLU A 154 14.67 10.45 1.65
CA GLU A 154 14.51 9.16 2.32
C GLU A 154 13.14 8.55 2.03
N LEU A 155 13.13 7.34 1.46
CA LEU A 155 11.92 6.55 1.31
C LEU A 155 11.61 5.80 2.60
N HIS A 156 10.33 5.76 2.98
CA HIS A 156 9.84 5.00 4.12
C HIS A 156 8.96 3.85 3.64
N TRP A 157 9.16 2.67 4.21
CA TRP A 157 8.33 1.49 3.95
C TRP A 157 6.85 1.76 4.19
N GLU A 158 6.01 1.35 3.24
CA GLU A 158 4.55 1.31 3.36
C GLU A 158 4.07 -0.08 3.80
N ILE A 159 4.64 -1.13 3.21
CA ILE A 159 4.35 -2.50 3.62
C ILE A 159 4.87 -2.79 5.03
N LYS A 160 4.08 -3.56 5.80
CA LYS A 160 4.49 -4.03 7.13
C LYS A 160 5.38 -5.26 6.98
N ARG A 161 6.58 -5.19 7.53
CA ARG A 161 7.49 -6.33 7.67
C ARG A 161 7.23 -6.99 9.01
N ILE A 162 7.04 -8.32 9.01
CA ILE A 162 6.72 -9.11 10.20
C ILE A 162 7.67 -10.30 10.28
N GLY A 163 7.90 -10.79 11.51
CA GLY A 163 8.85 -11.86 11.78
C GLY A 163 10.15 -11.35 12.41
N LEU A 164 11.11 -12.26 12.55
CA LEU A 164 12.45 -11.97 13.07
C LEU A 164 13.47 -12.05 11.94
N PRO A 165 14.57 -11.28 11.99
CA PRO A 165 15.68 -11.45 11.07
C PRO A 165 16.18 -12.89 11.09
N GLN A 166 16.58 -13.40 9.94
CA GLN A 166 17.21 -14.71 9.85
C GLN A 166 18.57 -14.62 10.56
N SER A 167 18.74 -15.44 11.60
CA SER A 167 19.99 -15.58 12.36
C SER A 167 21.11 -16.20 11.53
#